data_AF-K2AMP5-F1
#
_entry.id   AF-K2AMP5-F1
#
_cell.length_a   1.000
_cell.length_b   1.000
_cell.length_c   1.000
_cell.angle_alpha   90.00
_cell.angle_beta   90.00
_cell.angle_gamma   90.00
#
_symmetry.space_group_name_H-M   'P 1'
#
loop_
_entity.id
_entity.type
_entity.pdbx_description
1 polymer ?
#
loop_
_entity_poly.entity_id
_entity_poly.type
_entity_poly.pdbx_seq_one_letter_code
_entity_poly.pdbx_strand_id
1 'polypeptide(L)'
;MSSRNKNNLSKLFPLAVVAFGVVTITAISLSSRRPQYSNTEAKAKAICNSKYNPTIKPDEFTTKITNKYTSLPVGRKLTYEEQTVDGTEKVEITIDGQTKKVMGVTTLVYRDKVWLDSNEDGKYTAKEIIEDTKDYVAQHKNTRDLWYFGEDVSNYEDGKFLNNDGSWLAGKDGAKPGIWVKQSPKVGETYLQECYKGEAEDTVEIVSLDTNVKLKEFGTLKDCLKTYDYTPLDAESKEFKYYCPSLGARVATENILTEERAELVGLQDSKKNNDDDEDEDDDEDD
;
A
#
# COMPACT_ATOMS: atom_id res chain seq x y z
N MET A 1 50.70 -7.01 -3.96
CA MET A 1 49.89 -6.42 -5.06
C MET A 1 48.89 -7.45 -5.54
N SER A 2 47.65 -7.38 -5.07
CA SER A 2 46.48 -7.84 -5.81
C SER A 2 45.26 -7.19 -5.17
N SER A 3 44.70 -6.20 -5.87
CA SER A 3 43.58 -5.39 -5.44
C SER A 3 42.31 -6.23 -5.48
N ARG A 4 41.69 -6.49 -4.33
CA ARG A 4 40.31 -6.98 -4.26
C ARG A 4 39.38 -5.81 -4.54
N ASN A 5 38.72 -5.88 -5.70
CA ASN A 5 37.75 -4.92 -6.16
C ASN A 5 36.56 -4.89 -5.18
N LYS A 6 36.41 -3.76 -4.47
CA LYS A 6 35.22 -3.45 -3.68
C LYS A 6 34.20 -2.86 -4.64
N ASN A 7 33.26 -3.67 -5.12
CA ASN A 7 32.10 -3.14 -5.83
C ASN A 7 30.95 -3.03 -4.83
N ASN A 8 30.75 -1.80 -4.36
CA ASN A 8 29.56 -1.35 -3.64
C ASN A 8 28.34 -1.55 -4.56
N LEU A 9 27.43 -2.44 -4.17
CA LEU A 9 26.08 -2.51 -4.72
C LEU A 9 25.17 -1.67 -3.82
N SER A 10 25.14 -0.36 -4.06
CA SER A 10 24.04 0.50 -3.61
C SER A 10 22.88 0.29 -4.58
N LYS A 11 22.01 -0.69 -4.29
CA LYS A 11 20.71 -0.79 -4.96
C LYS A 11 19.74 0.04 -4.14
N LEU A 12 19.34 1.17 -4.72
CA LEU A 12 18.23 1.99 -4.26
C LEU A 12 16.95 1.15 -4.41
N PHE A 13 16.30 0.81 -3.31
CA PHE A 13 14.95 0.27 -3.30
C PHE A 13 13.99 1.44 -3.07
N PRO A 14 13.09 1.76 -4.03
CA PRO A 14 11.98 2.64 -3.74
C PRO A 14 10.81 1.80 -3.18
N LEU A 15 10.40 2.14 -1.97
CA LEU A 15 9.00 2.41 -1.57
C LEU A 15 7.91 1.39 -1.88
N ALA A 16 7.48 0.69 -0.82
CA ALA A 16 6.17 0.07 -0.52
C ALA A 16 5.24 -0.37 -1.68
N VAL A 17 5.83 -0.78 -2.79
CA VAL A 17 5.37 -1.83 -3.67
C VAL A 17 6.24 -3.01 -3.28
N VAL A 18 5.65 -4.12 -2.85
CA VAL A 18 6.38 -5.38 -2.72
C VAL A 18 6.89 -5.73 -4.12
N ALA A 19 8.10 -5.29 -4.45
CA ALA A 19 8.79 -5.54 -5.71
C ALA A 19 9.95 -6.49 -5.40
N PHE A 20 9.67 -7.78 -5.59
CA PHE A 20 10.59 -8.89 -5.41
C PHE A 20 11.77 -8.89 -6.38
N GLY A 21 12.89 -9.46 -5.91
CA GLY A 21 13.71 -10.41 -6.66
C GLY A 21 14.42 -9.94 -7.93
N VAL A 22 15.69 -9.52 -7.81
CA VAL A 22 16.57 -9.37 -8.98
C VAL A 22 16.93 -10.74 -9.56
N VAL A 23 16.37 -11.09 -10.72
CA VAL A 23 16.79 -12.25 -11.53
C VAL A 23 17.31 -11.80 -12.89
N THR A 24 18.60 -12.06 -13.15
CA THR A 24 19.20 -11.87 -14.48
C THR A 24 18.86 -13.05 -15.38
N ILE A 25 17.96 -12.87 -16.35
CA ILE A 25 17.72 -13.85 -17.44
C ILE A 25 17.91 -13.20 -18.81
N THR A 26 18.74 -13.85 -19.62
CA THR A 26 19.00 -13.56 -21.04
C THR A 26 17.73 -13.51 -21.87
N ALA A 27 17.49 -12.37 -22.52
CA ALA A 27 16.30 -12.12 -23.35
C ALA A 27 16.24 -13.03 -24.58
N ILE A 28 15.18 -13.83 -24.69
CA ILE A 28 14.70 -14.39 -25.96
C ILE A 28 13.53 -13.51 -26.40
N SER A 29 13.69 -12.82 -27.53
CA SER A 29 12.73 -11.84 -28.04
C SER A 29 11.53 -12.53 -28.71
N LEU A 30 10.46 -12.73 -27.95
CA LEU A 30 9.11 -12.94 -28.51
C LEU A 30 8.37 -11.59 -28.57
N SER A 31 8.06 -11.15 -29.79
CA SER A 31 7.32 -9.91 -30.04
C SER A 31 5.83 -10.11 -29.70
N SER A 32 5.45 -9.84 -28.46
CA SER A 32 4.06 -9.64 -28.07
C SER A 32 3.72 -8.15 -28.15
N ARG A 33 2.51 -7.81 -28.59
CA ARG A 33 2.02 -6.43 -28.68
C ARG A 33 2.08 -5.79 -27.29
N ARG A 34 2.97 -4.82 -27.10
CA ARG A 34 3.05 -4.03 -25.85
C ARG A 34 1.69 -3.34 -25.59
N PRO A 35 1.07 -3.50 -24.41
CA PRO A 35 -0.17 -2.83 -24.10
C PRO A 35 0.04 -1.31 -23.99
N GLN A 36 -1.05 -0.57 -24.15
CA GLN A 36 -1.17 0.88 -24.34
C GLN A 36 -0.85 1.72 -23.07
N TYR A 37 0.19 1.40 -22.29
CA TYR A 37 0.47 2.07 -21.02
C TYR A 37 1.73 2.97 -21.02
N SER A 38 2.64 2.81 -21.99
CA SER A 38 3.91 3.58 -22.03
C SER A 38 3.72 5.10 -22.19
N ASN A 39 2.65 5.53 -22.85
CA ASN A 39 2.32 6.95 -23.00
C ASN A 39 1.75 7.56 -21.72
N THR A 40 1.22 6.75 -20.80
CA THR A 40 0.67 7.16 -19.51
C THR A 40 1.79 7.39 -18.49
N GLU A 41 2.81 6.53 -18.49
CA GLU A 41 4.02 6.64 -17.66
C GLU A 41 4.79 7.95 -17.87
N ALA A 42 5.12 8.28 -19.12
CA ALA A 42 5.85 9.51 -19.44
C ALA A 42 5.06 10.78 -19.07
N LYS A 43 3.72 10.73 -19.17
CA LYS A 43 2.85 11.83 -18.75
C LYS A 43 2.83 11.99 -17.24
N ALA A 44 2.70 10.90 -16.48
CA ALA A 44 2.69 10.93 -15.03
C ALA A 44 4.00 11.52 -14.46
N LYS A 45 5.15 11.05 -14.97
CA LYS A 45 6.46 11.62 -14.68
C LYS A 45 6.50 13.13 -14.93
N ALA A 46 6.00 13.59 -16.08
CA ALA A 46 5.97 15.02 -16.38
C ALA A 46 5.05 15.81 -15.44
N ILE A 47 3.92 15.24 -15.01
CA ILE A 47 2.98 15.87 -14.08
C ILE A 47 3.64 16.05 -12.72
N CYS A 48 4.23 15.00 -12.13
CA CYS A 48 4.91 15.10 -10.85
C CYS A 48 6.03 16.14 -10.89
N ASN A 49 6.82 16.12 -11.96
CA ASN A 49 8.02 16.96 -12.08
C ASN A 49 7.79 18.43 -12.39
N SER A 50 6.57 18.86 -12.76
CA SER A 50 6.37 20.24 -13.22
C SER A 50 5.04 20.90 -12.86
N LYS A 51 3.98 20.14 -12.57
CA LYS A 51 2.62 20.69 -12.45
C LYS A 51 1.92 20.30 -11.16
N TYR A 52 2.23 19.13 -10.62
CA TYR A 52 1.56 18.64 -9.44
C TYR A 52 1.96 19.46 -8.22
N ASN A 53 1.00 20.15 -7.59
CA ASN A 53 1.22 20.92 -6.36
C ASN A 53 -0.11 21.10 -5.63
N PRO A 54 -0.64 20.04 -4.98
CA PRO A 54 -1.92 20.13 -4.29
C PRO A 54 -1.86 21.15 -3.16
N THR A 55 -2.94 21.91 -2.99
CA THR A 55 -3.08 22.82 -1.84
C THR A 55 -3.57 22.02 -0.64
N ILE A 56 -2.76 21.95 0.42
CA ILE A 56 -3.09 21.24 1.65
C ILE A 56 -3.53 22.24 2.71
N LYS A 57 -4.78 22.12 3.16
CA LYS A 57 -5.29 22.85 4.33
C LYS A 57 -5.50 21.87 5.48
N PRO A 58 -4.70 21.93 6.55
CA PRO A 58 -4.73 20.93 7.61
C PRO A 58 -6.10 20.66 8.25
N ASP A 59 -6.94 21.67 8.34
CA ASP A 59 -8.30 21.60 8.89
C ASP A 59 -9.31 20.91 7.97
N GLU A 60 -8.98 20.66 6.71
CA GLU A 60 -9.81 19.89 5.77
C GLU A 60 -9.59 18.38 5.89
N PHE A 61 -8.70 17.90 6.77
CA PHE A 61 -8.36 16.49 6.92
C PHE A 61 -8.77 15.89 8.28
N THR A 62 -8.97 14.58 8.31
CA THR A 62 -9.30 13.81 9.51
C THR A 62 -8.62 12.44 9.52
N THR A 63 -8.35 11.92 10.71
CA THR A 63 -7.90 10.54 10.94
C THR A 63 -9.05 9.53 11.00
N LYS A 64 -10.32 9.99 10.95
CA LYS A 64 -11.49 9.10 10.84
C LYS A 64 -11.65 8.61 9.40
N ILE A 65 -10.90 7.58 9.04
CA ILE A 65 -10.85 7.04 7.68
C ILE A 65 -11.99 6.04 7.45
N THR A 66 -12.94 6.49 6.65
CA THR A 66 -14.22 5.84 6.34
C THR A 66 -14.45 5.84 4.82
N ASN A 67 -13.36 5.76 4.05
CA ASN A 67 -13.41 5.66 2.60
C ASN A 67 -14.02 4.30 2.23
N LYS A 68 -14.86 4.27 1.19
CA LYS A 68 -15.64 3.07 0.80
C LYS A 68 -14.74 1.88 0.49
N TYR A 69 -13.58 2.10 -0.12
CA TYR A 69 -12.67 1.07 -0.60
C TYR A 69 -11.58 0.74 0.42
N THR A 70 -11.25 1.69 1.31
CA THR A 70 -10.25 1.55 2.37
C THR A 70 -10.72 2.24 3.66
N SER A 71 -11.31 1.48 4.56
CA SER A 71 -11.76 1.94 5.87
C SER A 71 -10.78 1.48 6.95
N LEU A 72 -10.37 2.38 7.84
CA LEU A 72 -9.31 2.11 8.82
C LEU A 72 -9.79 2.46 10.24
N PRO A 73 -10.76 1.70 10.81
CA PRO A 73 -11.11 1.86 12.22
C PRO A 73 -9.93 1.45 13.11
N VAL A 74 -9.79 2.13 14.24
CA VAL A 74 -8.77 1.79 15.24
C VAL A 74 -8.99 0.37 15.77
N GLY A 75 -7.91 -0.40 15.85
CA GLY A 75 -7.92 -1.82 16.20
C GLY A 75 -8.11 -2.76 15.00
N ARG A 76 -8.24 -2.24 13.77
CA ARG A 76 -8.22 -3.08 12.57
C ARG A 76 -6.84 -3.71 12.38
N LYS A 77 -6.85 -4.99 12.03
CA LYS A 77 -5.71 -5.79 11.60
C LYS A 77 -6.04 -6.52 10.30
N LEU A 78 -5.13 -6.46 9.33
CA LEU A 78 -5.21 -7.17 8.06
C LEU A 78 -3.98 -8.06 7.89
N THR A 79 -4.16 -9.27 7.36
CA THR A 79 -3.08 -10.20 7.06
C THR A 79 -3.15 -10.59 5.60
N TYR A 80 -2.02 -10.48 4.91
CA TYR A 80 -1.87 -10.91 3.53
C TYR A 80 -0.78 -11.97 3.43
N GLU A 81 -0.92 -12.85 2.45
CA GLU A 81 0.09 -13.83 2.08
C GLU A 81 0.36 -13.78 0.59
N GLU A 82 1.62 -14.03 0.23
CA GLU A 82 2.09 -14.14 -1.14
C GLU A 82 3.10 -15.28 -1.24
N GLN A 83 2.99 -16.06 -2.31
CA GLN A 83 3.93 -17.13 -2.62
C GLN A 83 4.88 -16.62 -3.70
N THR A 84 6.18 -16.63 -3.43
CA THR A 84 7.20 -16.23 -4.39
C THR A 84 8.27 -17.27 -4.56
N VAL A 85 9.21 -17.00 -5.47
CA VAL A 85 10.36 -17.86 -5.71
C VAL A 85 11.31 -17.94 -4.51
N ASP A 86 11.29 -16.93 -3.64
CA ASP A 86 12.18 -16.81 -2.48
C ASP A 86 11.54 -17.33 -1.17
N GLY A 87 10.24 -17.64 -1.18
CA GLY A 87 9.51 -18.20 -0.04
C GLY A 87 8.09 -17.66 0.07
N THR A 88 7.51 -17.81 1.26
CA THR A 88 6.20 -17.21 1.57
C THR A 88 6.39 -15.86 2.25
N GLU A 89 5.89 -14.80 1.63
CA GLU A 89 5.75 -13.53 2.32
C GLU A 89 4.44 -13.44 3.09
N LYS A 90 4.55 -12.83 4.27
CA LYS A 90 3.41 -12.46 5.10
C LYS A 90 3.47 -10.98 5.38
N VAL A 91 2.36 -10.30 5.13
CA VAL A 91 2.19 -8.89 5.47
C VAL A 91 1.15 -8.77 6.58
N GLU A 92 1.50 -8.05 7.65
CA GLU A 92 0.57 -7.65 8.69
C GLU A 92 0.41 -6.15 8.69
N ILE A 93 -0.83 -5.68 8.61
CA ILE A 93 -1.18 -4.27 8.72
C ILE A 93 -1.98 -4.05 9.99
N THR A 94 -1.61 -3.04 10.78
CA THR A 94 -2.30 -2.67 12.02
C THR A 94 -2.64 -1.18 12.08
N ILE A 95 -3.82 -0.88 12.61
CA ILE A 95 -4.33 0.49 12.82
C ILE A 95 -4.45 0.75 14.32
N ASP A 96 -3.33 1.06 14.96
CA ASP A 96 -3.25 1.15 16.43
C ASP A 96 -3.83 2.47 16.98
N GLY A 97 -4.25 3.40 16.11
CA GLY A 97 -4.71 4.74 16.49
C GLY A 97 -3.58 5.74 16.73
N GLN A 98 -2.32 5.36 16.45
CA GLN A 98 -1.19 6.28 16.46
C GLN A 98 -1.35 7.33 15.37
N THR A 99 -0.78 8.52 15.61
CA THR A 99 -0.86 9.65 14.68
C THR A 99 0.48 10.36 14.53
N LYS A 100 0.70 11.01 13.40
CA LYS A 100 1.84 11.91 13.15
C LYS A 100 1.35 13.23 12.56
N LYS A 101 2.11 14.31 12.76
CA LYS A 101 1.89 15.55 12.01
C LYS A 101 2.80 15.63 10.79
N VAL A 102 2.22 15.75 9.60
CA VAL A 102 2.92 15.95 8.33
C VAL A 102 2.29 17.14 7.61
N MET A 103 3.08 18.14 7.20
CA MET A 103 2.57 19.40 6.65
C MET A 103 1.47 20.09 7.50
N GLY A 104 1.48 19.89 8.82
CA GLY A 104 0.46 20.41 9.75
C GLY A 104 -0.82 19.56 9.84
N VAL A 105 -1.06 18.65 8.89
CA VAL A 105 -2.16 17.66 8.92
C VAL A 105 -1.86 16.63 10.01
N THR A 106 -2.86 16.28 10.81
CA THR A 106 -2.76 15.10 11.70
C THR A 106 -3.14 13.87 10.88
N THR A 107 -2.16 13.00 10.63
CA THR A 107 -2.30 11.75 9.88
C THR A 107 -2.44 10.57 10.84
N LEU A 108 -3.22 9.57 10.43
CA LEU A 108 -3.28 8.25 11.05
C LEU A 108 -2.07 7.44 10.59
N VAL A 109 -1.47 6.70 11.51
CA VAL A 109 -0.44 5.72 11.18
C VAL A 109 -1.12 4.43 10.74
N TYR A 110 -0.86 4.05 9.50
CA TYR A 110 -1.09 2.71 8.98
C TYR A 110 0.27 2.01 9.04
N ARG A 111 0.37 0.94 9.84
CA ARG A 111 1.64 0.25 10.04
C ARG A 111 1.59 -1.09 9.36
N ASP A 112 2.49 -1.33 8.44
CA ASP A 112 2.68 -2.60 7.77
C ASP A 112 4.02 -3.22 8.19
N LYS A 113 4.02 -4.55 8.24
CA LYS A 113 5.20 -5.34 8.53
C LYS A 113 5.25 -6.51 7.58
N VAL A 114 6.43 -6.76 7.04
CA VAL A 114 6.65 -7.82 6.07
C VAL A 114 7.66 -8.81 6.63
N TRP A 115 7.33 -10.09 6.51
CA TRP A 115 8.22 -11.19 6.83
C TRP A 115 8.33 -12.13 5.65
N LEU A 116 9.52 -12.69 5.44
CA LEU A 116 9.80 -13.70 4.43
C LEU A 116 10.20 -15.03 5.08
N ASP A 117 9.35 -16.04 4.93
CA ASP A 117 9.64 -17.43 5.30
C ASP A 117 10.32 -18.14 4.11
N SER A 118 11.64 -18.01 4.05
CA SER A 118 12.47 -18.59 2.98
C SER A 118 12.77 -20.08 3.14
N ASN A 119 12.51 -20.66 4.32
CA ASN A 119 12.73 -22.08 4.61
C ASN A 119 11.43 -22.88 4.77
N GLU A 120 10.28 -22.25 4.53
CA GLU A 120 8.93 -22.83 4.55
C GLU A 120 8.61 -23.54 5.88
N ASP A 121 9.12 -23.02 7.01
CA ASP A 121 8.89 -23.62 8.33
C ASP A 121 7.73 -22.99 9.12
N GLY A 122 7.07 -22.00 8.51
CA GLY A 122 5.90 -21.30 9.03
C GLY A 122 6.20 -20.32 10.16
N LYS A 123 7.46 -19.93 10.37
CA LYS A 123 7.84 -18.99 11.43
C LYS A 123 8.02 -17.57 10.89
N TYR A 124 7.44 -16.63 11.63
CA TYR A 124 7.54 -15.20 11.36
C TYR A 124 8.04 -14.49 12.62
N THR A 125 9.35 -14.54 12.85
CA THR A 125 9.98 -13.94 14.04
C THR A 125 10.72 -12.65 13.67
N ALA A 126 11.46 -12.10 14.63
CA ALA A 126 12.33 -10.96 14.36
C ALA A 126 13.44 -11.28 13.34
N LYS A 127 13.77 -12.55 13.10
CA LYS A 127 14.80 -12.90 12.12
C LYS A 127 14.28 -12.82 10.68
N GLU A 128 13.03 -13.23 10.47
CA GLU A 128 12.37 -13.26 9.15
C GLU A 128 11.76 -11.92 8.74
N ILE A 129 11.74 -10.91 9.64
CA ILE A 129 11.25 -9.58 9.29
C ILE A 129 12.19 -8.97 8.25
N ILE A 130 11.60 -8.42 7.20
CA ILE A 130 12.34 -7.70 6.15
C ILE A 130 11.96 -6.22 6.12
N GLU A 131 10.77 -5.85 6.61
CA GLU A 131 10.31 -4.46 6.63
C GLU A 131 9.35 -4.17 7.80
N ASP A 132 9.44 -2.94 8.35
CA ASP A 132 8.48 -2.33 9.28
C ASP A 132 8.26 -0.88 8.83
N THR A 133 7.14 -0.62 8.17
CA THR A 133 6.83 0.66 7.55
C THR A 133 5.67 1.34 8.28
N LYS A 134 5.73 2.68 8.33
CA LYS A 134 4.70 3.54 8.91
C LYS A 134 4.24 4.54 7.89
N ASP A 135 3.14 4.22 7.23
CA ASP A 135 2.44 5.11 6.32
C ASP A 135 1.65 6.18 7.08
N TYR A 136 1.68 7.39 6.55
CA TYR A 136 0.98 8.55 7.09
C TYR A 136 -0.19 8.94 6.20
N VAL A 137 -1.39 8.61 6.64
CA VAL A 137 -2.62 8.83 5.86
C VAL A 137 -3.62 9.75 6.54
N ALA A 138 -4.39 10.49 5.74
CA ALA A 138 -5.54 11.23 6.26
C ALA A 138 -6.67 11.28 5.23
N GLN A 139 -7.91 11.28 5.70
CA GLN A 139 -9.06 11.43 4.81
C GLN A 139 -9.43 12.91 4.69
N HIS A 140 -9.65 13.38 3.46
CA HIS A 140 -10.21 14.70 3.22
C HIS A 140 -11.69 14.73 3.64
N LYS A 141 -12.12 15.70 4.45
CA LYS A 141 -13.47 15.76 5.03
C LYS A 141 -14.59 15.84 4.00
N ASN A 142 -14.41 16.65 2.95
CA ASN A 142 -15.44 16.88 1.94
C ASN A 142 -15.45 15.81 0.83
N THR A 143 -14.32 15.60 0.13
CA THR A 143 -14.27 14.62 -0.97
C THR A 143 -14.25 13.18 -0.47
N ARG A 144 -13.80 12.96 0.77
CA ARG A 144 -13.57 11.65 1.40
C ARG A 144 -12.51 10.79 0.74
N ASP A 145 -11.70 11.38 -0.15
CA ASP A 145 -10.51 10.72 -0.67
C ASP A 145 -9.53 10.47 0.48
N LEU A 146 -8.89 9.31 0.44
CA LEU A 146 -7.81 8.94 1.34
C LEU A 146 -6.50 9.47 0.75
N TRP A 147 -5.82 10.35 1.47
CA TRP A 147 -4.56 10.96 1.06
C TRP A 147 -3.38 10.30 1.74
N TYR A 148 -2.27 10.24 1.00
CA TYR A 148 -1.00 9.69 1.46
C TYR A 148 0.06 10.79 1.58
N PHE A 149 0.64 10.93 2.77
CA PHE A 149 1.57 11.99 3.13
C PHE A 149 3.02 11.50 3.27
N GLY A 150 3.26 10.21 3.01
CA GLY A 150 4.57 9.57 3.03
C GLY A 150 4.71 8.51 4.10
N GLU A 151 5.92 7.98 4.23
CA GLU A 151 6.28 6.83 5.07
C GLU A 151 7.62 7.06 5.77
N ASP A 152 7.74 6.41 6.94
CA ASP A 152 9.04 6.05 7.49
C ASP A 152 9.21 4.52 7.37
N VAL A 153 10.17 4.09 6.56
CA VAL A 153 10.50 2.68 6.28
C VAL A 153 11.67 2.25 7.16
N SER A 154 11.63 1.02 7.68
CA SER A 154 12.78 0.38 8.31
C SER A 154 12.98 -1.00 7.71
N ASN A 155 14.07 -1.16 6.96
CA ASN A 155 14.42 -2.42 6.29
C ASN A 155 15.33 -3.26 7.17
N TYR A 156 15.18 -4.57 7.09
CA TYR A 156 15.88 -5.55 7.91
C TYR A 156 16.49 -6.69 7.09
N GLU A 157 17.62 -7.20 7.56
CA GLU A 157 18.23 -8.44 7.06
C GLU A 157 18.68 -9.26 8.28
N ASP A 158 18.24 -10.52 8.37
CA ASP A 158 18.49 -11.41 9.52
C ASP A 158 18.14 -10.76 10.89
N GLY A 159 17.04 -10.00 10.92
CA GLY A 159 16.58 -9.26 12.09
C GLY A 159 17.46 -8.09 12.52
N LYS A 160 18.40 -7.66 11.67
CA LYS A 160 19.22 -6.47 11.90
C LYS A 160 18.77 -5.35 10.99
N PHE A 161 18.71 -4.15 11.55
CA PHE A 161 18.43 -2.94 10.79
C PHE A 161 19.45 -2.79 9.66
N LEU A 162 18.95 -2.58 8.45
CA LEU A 162 19.74 -2.39 7.24
C LEU A 162 19.80 -0.92 6.85
N ASN A 163 18.65 -0.31 6.52
CA ASN A 163 18.52 1.08 6.10
C ASN A 163 17.06 1.57 6.23
N ASN A 164 16.80 2.80 5.79
CA ASN A 164 15.46 3.40 5.71
C ASN A 164 15.09 3.72 4.25
N ASP A 165 15.67 3.01 3.28
CA ASP A 165 15.41 3.24 1.86
C ASP A 165 13.91 3.09 1.61
N GLY A 166 13.33 4.02 0.84
CA GLY A 166 11.88 4.19 0.70
C GLY A 166 11.28 5.32 1.54
N SER A 167 11.91 5.75 2.63
CA SER A 167 11.31 6.81 3.46
C SER A 167 11.17 8.16 2.71
N TRP A 168 9.97 8.75 2.74
CA TRP A 168 9.74 10.14 2.33
C TRP A 168 8.62 10.78 3.13
N LEU A 169 8.62 12.11 3.19
CA LEU A 169 7.55 12.86 3.83
C LEU A 169 7.17 14.07 2.98
N ALA A 170 5.87 14.20 2.74
CA ALA A 170 5.31 15.37 2.09
C ALA A 170 5.78 16.68 2.76
N GLY A 171 6.18 17.64 1.94
CA GLY A 171 6.71 18.94 2.38
C GLY A 171 8.20 18.94 2.74
N LYS A 172 8.90 17.80 2.65
CA LYS A 172 10.37 17.73 2.71
C LYS A 172 10.96 17.52 1.32
N ASP A 173 12.08 18.16 1.03
CA ASP A 173 12.88 17.95 -0.19
C ASP A 173 12.11 18.01 -1.52
N GLY A 174 10.98 18.72 -1.53
CA GLY A 174 10.10 18.86 -2.68
C GLY A 174 9.06 17.74 -2.86
N ALA A 175 9.04 16.73 -1.98
CA ALA A 175 8.05 15.67 -1.97
C ALA A 175 6.65 16.23 -1.68
N LYS A 176 5.64 15.68 -2.36
CA LYS A 176 4.25 16.14 -2.32
C LYS A 176 3.32 14.96 -2.05
N PRO A 177 2.25 15.18 -1.27
CA PRO A 177 1.31 14.12 -0.96
C PRO A 177 0.43 13.81 -2.16
N GLY A 178 -0.03 12.57 -2.27
CA GLY A 178 -0.98 12.14 -3.29
C GLY A 178 -2.27 11.58 -2.69
N ILE A 179 -3.11 11.06 -3.58
CA ILE A 179 -4.31 10.33 -3.19
C ILE A 179 -3.93 8.85 -3.16
N TRP A 180 -4.13 8.16 -2.05
CA TRP A 180 -4.03 6.70 -2.00
C TRP A 180 -5.24 6.10 -2.70
N VAL A 181 -6.44 6.40 -2.20
CA VAL A 181 -7.69 5.82 -2.70
C VAL A 181 -8.77 6.88 -2.79
N LYS A 182 -9.33 7.07 -3.99
CA LYS A 182 -10.47 7.99 -4.19
C LYS A 182 -11.74 7.44 -3.58
N GLN A 183 -12.60 8.31 -3.05
CA GLN A 183 -13.94 7.91 -2.59
C GLN A 183 -14.87 7.62 -3.78
N SER A 184 -14.76 8.43 -4.84
CA SER A 184 -15.62 8.38 -6.03
C SER A 184 -14.79 8.27 -7.31
N PRO A 185 -14.06 7.15 -7.50
CA PRO A 185 -13.24 6.93 -8.68
C PRO A 185 -14.09 6.81 -9.95
N LYS A 186 -13.51 7.18 -11.10
CA LYS A 186 -14.10 6.98 -12.43
C LYS A 186 -13.17 6.15 -13.30
N VAL A 187 -13.70 5.20 -14.05
CA VAL A 187 -12.91 4.39 -14.99
C VAL A 187 -12.15 5.30 -15.97
N GLY A 188 -10.86 5.00 -16.17
CA GLY A 188 -9.93 5.79 -16.97
C GLY A 188 -9.39 7.05 -16.29
N GLU A 189 -9.77 7.33 -15.04
CA GLU A 189 -9.16 8.39 -14.25
C GLU A 189 -7.76 7.98 -13.80
N THR A 190 -6.80 8.91 -13.88
CA THR A 190 -5.43 8.73 -13.40
C THR A 190 -5.10 9.78 -12.35
N TYR A 191 -4.41 9.38 -11.27
CA TYR A 191 -3.92 10.29 -10.23
C TYR A 191 -2.58 9.84 -9.68
N LEU A 192 -1.86 10.76 -9.03
CA LEU A 192 -0.62 10.44 -8.33
C LEU A 192 -0.93 10.01 -6.89
N GLN A 193 -0.36 8.88 -6.49
CA GLN A 193 -0.30 8.46 -5.10
C GLN A 193 0.89 9.12 -4.40
N GLU A 194 1.98 9.31 -5.14
CA GLU A 194 3.23 9.86 -4.62
C GLU A 194 3.87 10.80 -5.63
N CYS A 195 4.59 11.80 -5.13
CA CYS A 195 5.35 12.67 -5.99
C CYS A 195 6.56 13.25 -5.27
N TYR A 196 7.67 12.55 -5.41
CA TYR A 196 9.00 12.91 -5.00
C TYR A 196 9.98 12.55 -6.13
N LYS A 197 10.42 13.57 -6.86
CA LYS A 197 11.17 13.41 -8.11
C LYS A 197 12.37 12.46 -7.96
N GLY A 198 12.36 11.40 -8.77
CA GLY A 198 13.46 10.42 -8.83
C GLY A 198 13.52 9.43 -7.67
N GLU A 199 12.63 9.56 -6.69
CA GLU A 199 12.63 8.78 -5.45
C GLU A 199 11.29 8.03 -5.27
N ALA A 200 10.16 8.70 -5.53
CA ALA A 200 8.81 8.14 -5.44
C ALA A 200 7.86 8.82 -6.46
N GLU A 201 7.37 8.13 -7.48
CA GLU A 201 6.54 8.73 -8.54
C GLU A 201 5.31 7.87 -8.88
N ASP A 202 4.70 7.29 -7.86
CA ASP A 202 3.62 6.32 -7.99
C ASP A 202 2.33 6.91 -8.53
N THR A 203 1.77 6.20 -9.50
CA THR A 203 0.60 6.61 -10.26
C THR A 203 -0.42 5.49 -10.29
N VAL A 204 -1.69 5.88 -10.18
CA VAL A 204 -2.82 4.97 -10.20
C VAL A 204 -3.73 5.33 -11.36
N GLU A 205 -4.13 4.34 -12.15
CA GLU A 205 -5.20 4.41 -13.14
C GLU A 205 -6.39 3.54 -12.69
N ILE A 206 -7.61 4.07 -12.75
CA ILE A 206 -8.82 3.31 -12.42
C ILE A 206 -9.22 2.44 -13.60
N VAL A 207 -9.20 1.12 -13.42
CA VAL A 207 -9.48 0.14 -14.48
C VAL A 207 -10.95 -0.29 -14.49
N SER A 208 -11.51 -0.62 -13.32
CA SER A 208 -12.90 -1.10 -13.20
C SER A 208 -13.46 -0.79 -11.81
N LEU A 209 -14.79 -0.68 -11.71
CA LEU A 209 -15.53 -0.47 -10.46
C LEU A 209 -16.42 -1.67 -10.08
N ASP A 210 -16.43 -2.70 -10.92
CA ASP A 210 -17.37 -3.83 -10.90
C ASP A 210 -16.65 -5.18 -10.99
N THR A 211 -15.38 -5.22 -10.60
CA THR A 211 -14.57 -6.44 -10.66
C THR A 211 -15.01 -7.42 -9.57
N ASN A 212 -15.15 -8.70 -9.94
CA ASN A 212 -15.36 -9.79 -8.97
C ASN A 212 -14.00 -10.40 -8.60
N VAL A 213 -13.74 -10.55 -7.30
CA VAL A 213 -12.50 -11.15 -6.77
C VAL A 213 -12.85 -12.37 -5.95
N LYS A 214 -12.23 -13.51 -6.23
CA LYS A 214 -12.39 -14.74 -5.45
C LYS A 214 -11.20 -14.90 -4.53
N LEU A 215 -11.45 -15.00 -3.24
CA LEU A 215 -10.46 -15.31 -2.21
C LEU A 215 -10.84 -16.61 -1.50
N LYS A 216 -9.83 -17.34 -1.03
CA LYS A 216 -10.03 -18.59 -0.29
C LYS A 216 -10.84 -18.37 0.99
N GLU A 217 -10.48 -17.37 1.79
CA GLU A 217 -11.06 -17.14 3.12
C GLU A 217 -12.34 -16.29 3.10
N PHE A 218 -12.58 -15.53 2.03
CA PHE A 218 -13.71 -14.58 1.94
C PHE A 218 -14.72 -14.90 0.82
N GLY A 219 -14.50 -15.96 0.06
CA GLY A 219 -15.36 -16.33 -1.07
C GLY A 219 -15.27 -15.33 -2.23
N THR A 220 -16.37 -15.14 -2.96
CA THR A 220 -16.42 -14.18 -4.09
C THR A 220 -16.95 -12.82 -3.64
N LEU A 221 -16.06 -11.84 -3.66
CA LEU A 221 -16.35 -10.42 -3.46
C LEU A 221 -16.73 -9.79 -4.79
N LYS A 222 -17.71 -8.88 -4.76
CA LYS A 222 -18.25 -8.20 -5.94
C LYS A 222 -18.04 -6.69 -5.83
N ASP A 223 -18.23 -6.00 -6.95
CA ASP A 223 -18.20 -4.53 -7.02
C ASP A 223 -16.87 -3.95 -6.50
N CYS A 224 -15.78 -4.69 -6.73
CA CYS A 224 -14.45 -4.27 -6.31
C CYS A 224 -13.87 -3.27 -7.31
N LEU A 225 -13.21 -2.26 -6.76
CA LEU A 225 -12.35 -1.35 -7.50
C LEU A 225 -11.10 -2.09 -7.93
N LYS A 226 -10.81 -2.08 -9.24
CA LYS A 226 -9.54 -2.53 -9.80
C LYS A 226 -8.77 -1.30 -10.25
N THR A 227 -7.54 -1.16 -9.77
CA THR A 227 -6.61 -0.11 -10.19
C THR A 227 -5.41 -0.73 -10.90
N TYR A 228 -4.81 0.02 -11.81
CA TYR A 228 -3.50 -0.24 -12.38
C TYR A 228 -2.52 0.74 -11.74
N ASP A 229 -1.59 0.21 -10.97
CA ASP A 229 -0.61 0.96 -10.21
C ASP A 229 0.76 0.77 -10.86
N TYR A 230 1.46 1.89 -11.07
CA TYR A 230 2.77 1.86 -11.72
C TYR A 230 3.62 3.07 -11.32
N THR A 231 4.93 2.94 -11.55
CA THR A 231 5.89 4.03 -11.41
C THR A 231 6.75 4.18 -12.67
N PRO A 232 7.13 5.40 -13.07
CA PRO A 232 8.09 5.60 -14.15
C PRO A 232 9.55 5.36 -13.71
N LEU A 233 9.79 5.04 -12.44
CA LEU A 233 11.13 4.80 -11.88
C LEU A 233 11.56 3.34 -12.08
N ASP A 234 10.61 2.41 -12.10
CA ASP A 234 10.84 0.99 -12.31
C ASP A 234 9.86 0.45 -13.36
N ALA A 235 10.41 -0.18 -14.40
CA ALA A 235 9.62 -0.76 -15.48
C ALA A 235 8.93 -2.07 -15.07
N GLU A 236 9.34 -2.68 -13.95
CA GLU A 236 8.80 -3.94 -13.44
C GLU A 236 7.71 -3.74 -12.38
N SER A 237 7.67 -2.57 -11.73
CA SER A 237 6.61 -2.18 -10.79
C SER A 237 5.31 -1.81 -11.52
N LYS A 238 4.57 -2.85 -11.92
CA LYS A 238 3.30 -2.75 -12.66
C LYS A 238 2.32 -3.75 -12.09
N GLU A 239 1.29 -3.25 -11.43
CA GLU A 239 0.41 -4.10 -10.64
C GLU A 239 -1.05 -3.77 -10.89
N PHE A 240 -1.90 -4.79 -10.75
CA PHE A 240 -3.30 -4.56 -10.45
C PHE A 240 -3.52 -4.66 -8.94
N LYS A 241 -4.17 -3.64 -8.36
CA LYS A 241 -4.67 -3.70 -6.98
C LYS A 241 -6.18 -3.78 -6.99
N TYR A 242 -6.72 -4.54 -6.04
CA TYR A 242 -8.14 -4.79 -5.92
C TYR A 242 -8.62 -4.36 -4.54
N TYR A 243 -9.59 -3.45 -4.48
CA TYR A 243 -10.19 -2.96 -3.24
C TYR A 243 -11.69 -3.26 -3.24
N CYS A 244 -12.17 -3.97 -2.22
CA CYS A 244 -13.57 -4.41 -2.18
C CYS A 244 -14.36 -3.66 -1.11
N PRO A 245 -15.44 -2.94 -1.47
CA PRO A 245 -16.27 -2.19 -0.52
C PRO A 245 -16.86 -3.02 0.62
N SER A 246 -17.17 -4.29 0.36
CA SER A 246 -17.75 -5.21 1.35
C SER A 246 -16.84 -5.43 2.56
N LEU A 247 -15.52 -5.34 2.35
CA LEU A 247 -14.51 -5.45 3.42
C LEU A 247 -13.90 -4.09 3.77
N GLY A 248 -14.04 -3.09 2.89
CA GLY A 248 -13.42 -1.79 3.03
C GLY A 248 -11.91 -1.90 3.12
N ALA A 249 -11.29 -2.76 2.30
CA ALA A 249 -9.85 -3.01 2.28
C ALA A 249 -9.37 -3.40 0.87
N ARG A 250 -8.05 -3.29 0.66
CA ARG A 250 -7.35 -4.02 -0.41
C ARG A 250 -7.50 -5.51 -0.14
N VAL A 251 -7.88 -6.28 -1.15
CA VAL A 251 -8.10 -7.73 -1.02
C VAL A 251 -7.08 -8.54 -1.81
N ALA A 252 -6.43 -7.91 -2.77
CA ALA A 252 -5.46 -8.54 -3.66
C ALA A 252 -4.55 -7.51 -4.31
N THR A 253 -3.33 -7.94 -4.60
CA THR A 253 -2.41 -7.32 -5.57
C THR A 253 -1.93 -8.42 -6.52
N GLU A 254 -1.71 -8.06 -7.78
CA GLU A 254 -1.23 -8.95 -8.83
C GLU A 254 -0.17 -8.22 -9.67
N ASN A 255 1.05 -8.73 -9.67
CA ASN A 255 2.11 -8.20 -10.51
C ASN A 255 1.88 -8.66 -11.97
N ILE A 256 1.88 -7.71 -12.90
CA ILE A 256 1.51 -7.98 -14.30
C ILE A 256 2.62 -8.75 -15.04
N LEU A 257 3.87 -8.67 -14.57
CA LEU A 257 5.01 -9.32 -15.22
C LEU A 257 5.32 -10.69 -14.63
N THR A 258 5.30 -10.81 -13.30
CA THR A 258 5.64 -12.06 -12.62
C THR A 258 4.42 -12.95 -12.40
N GLU A 259 3.21 -12.39 -12.51
CA GLU A 259 1.95 -13.04 -12.11
C GLU A 259 1.90 -13.42 -10.62
N GLU A 260 2.85 -12.92 -9.82
CA GLU A 260 2.84 -13.04 -8.36
C GLU A 260 1.64 -12.29 -7.80
N ARG A 261 1.07 -12.87 -6.74
CA ARG A 261 -0.24 -12.48 -6.25
C ARG A 261 -0.30 -12.57 -4.74
N ALA A 262 -0.30 -11.41 -4.10
CA ALA A 262 -0.67 -11.25 -2.70
C ALA A 262 -2.21 -11.29 -2.53
N GLU A 263 -2.69 -12.01 -1.51
CA GLU A 263 -4.10 -12.12 -1.16
C GLU A 263 -4.34 -11.77 0.31
N LEU A 264 -5.48 -11.12 0.60
CA LEU A 264 -5.96 -10.98 1.97
C LEU A 264 -6.41 -12.34 2.49
N VAL A 265 -5.77 -12.80 3.56
CA VAL A 265 -6.07 -14.08 4.24
C VAL A 265 -6.68 -13.88 5.62
N GLY A 266 -6.60 -12.66 6.18
CA GLY A 266 -7.18 -12.35 7.48
C GLY A 266 -7.62 -10.90 7.61
N LEU A 267 -8.78 -10.69 8.24
CA LEU A 267 -9.29 -9.37 8.62
C LEU A 267 -9.91 -9.47 10.00
N GLN A 268 -9.47 -8.61 10.90
CA GLN A 268 -9.98 -8.50 12.26
C GLN A 268 -10.24 -7.04 12.59
N ASP A 269 -11.44 -6.76 13.11
CA ASP A 269 -11.76 -5.49 13.76
C ASP A 269 -11.79 -5.67 15.27
N SER A 270 -11.54 -4.59 16.01
CA SER A 270 -11.87 -4.55 17.42
C SER A 270 -13.36 -4.86 17.60
N LYS A 271 -13.70 -5.74 18.55
CA LYS A 271 -15.10 -5.94 18.92
C LYS A 271 -15.66 -4.57 19.35
N LYS A 272 -16.75 -4.12 18.71
CA LYS A 272 -17.59 -3.10 19.34
C LYS A 272 -18.09 -3.73 20.64
N ASN A 273 -17.78 -3.13 21.79
CA ASN A 273 -18.52 -3.44 23.00
C ASN A 273 -19.96 -3.00 22.75
N ASN A 274 -20.84 -3.95 22.46
CA ASN A 274 -22.28 -3.76 22.58
C ASN A 274 -22.60 -4.05 24.05
N ASP A 275 -22.29 -3.11 24.94
CA ASP A 275 -22.67 -3.17 26.36
C ASP A 275 -23.68 -2.06 26.67
N ASP A 276 -24.78 -1.97 25.89
CA ASP A 276 -25.88 -1.03 26.18
C ASP A 276 -27.29 -1.64 25.99
N ASP A 277 -27.41 -2.97 25.88
CA ASP A 277 -28.72 -3.65 25.82
C ASP A 277 -28.76 -4.83 26.82
N GLU A 278 -28.88 -4.53 28.12
CA GLU A 278 -29.51 -5.44 29.11
C GLU A 278 -30.38 -4.61 30.07
N ASP A 279 -31.68 -4.61 29.72
CA ASP A 279 -32.86 -4.77 30.58
C ASP A 279 -33.30 -3.63 31.55
N GLU A 280 -34.20 -2.78 31.03
CA GLU A 280 -35.41 -2.37 31.76
C GLU A 280 -36.39 -3.56 31.85
N ASP A 281 -37.28 -3.52 32.85
CA ASP A 281 -38.31 -4.51 33.26
C ASP A 281 -37.79 -5.55 34.28
N ASP A 282 -38.34 -5.77 35.48
CA ASP A 282 -39.53 -5.32 36.19
C ASP A 282 -39.29 -5.66 37.69
N ASP A 283 -39.89 -4.89 38.61
CA ASP A 283 -40.77 -5.44 39.66
C ASP A 283 -41.18 -4.33 40.65
N GLU A 284 -42.43 -3.90 40.50
CA GLU A 284 -43.25 -3.24 41.52
C GLU A 284 -43.61 -4.22 42.67
N ASP A 285 -44.03 -3.64 43.79
CA ASP A 285 -44.78 -4.20 44.93
C ASP A 285 -44.07 -5.05 46.00
N ASP A 286 -43.66 -4.40 47.11
CA ASP A 286 -44.38 -4.42 48.42
C ASP A 286 -43.74 -3.46 49.46
#